data_AF-A0A7C2CU54-F1
#
_entry.id   AF-A0A7C2CU54-F1
#
_cell.length_a   1.000
_cell.length_b   1.000
_cell.length_c   1.000
_cell.angle_alpha   90.00
_cell.angle_beta   90.00
_cell.angle_gamma   90.00
#
_symmetry.space_group_name_H-M   'P 1'
#
loop_
_entity.id
_entity.type
_entity.pdbx_description
1 polymer ?
#
loop_
_entity_poly.entity_id
_entity_poly.type
_entity_poly.pdbx_seq_one_letter_code
_entity_poly.pdbx_strand_id
1 'polypeptide(L)'
;MIEGLLTLIIILLTATVIASIEYYRQIRKAQKEYEKAREIIEDIVLSFNRELKRDAENLDRIAFKVEGNIAKVDTSLKKVETVERKLTVIENTLRMLSENYTGILTKTKEVEAKTNNIEVTCQTLKTKITEIEEQAQKAAVIPEIKSEPVIPIRRDKAMSALTDTEVAVLELLATEGAKTAPEIRDKIGLSREHTARLMKKLYEEGYLERETGKIPFRYSVKKEMEKFLKKAESGQV
;
A
#
# COMPACT_ATOMS: atom_id res chain seq x y z
N MET A 1 -84.96 -0.98 108.12
CA MET A 1 -84.71 -0.78 106.67
C MET A 1 -83.45 0.03 106.39
N ILE A 2 -83.20 1.16 107.09
CA ILE A 2 -82.04 2.03 106.83
C ILE A 2 -80.69 1.35 107.13
N GLU A 3 -80.57 0.62 108.25
CA GLU A 3 -79.32 -0.06 108.63
C GLU A 3 -78.89 -1.14 107.61
N GLY A 4 -79.84 -1.91 107.07
CA GLY A 4 -79.58 -2.91 106.04
C GLY A 4 -79.19 -2.32 104.67
N LEU A 5 -79.67 -1.11 104.34
CA LEU A 5 -79.25 -0.39 103.15
C LEU A 5 -77.81 0.14 103.31
N LEU A 6 -77.48 0.63 104.50
CA LEU A 6 -76.15 1.15 104.84
C LEU A 6 -75.07 0.06 104.78
N THR A 7 -75.35 -1.14 105.30
CA THR A 7 -74.41 -2.27 105.21
C THR A 7 -74.20 -2.74 103.76
N LEU A 8 -75.26 -2.77 102.93
CA LEU A 8 -75.16 -3.11 101.51
C LEU A 8 -74.28 -2.10 100.74
N ILE A 9 -74.47 -0.80 101.00
CA ILE A 9 -73.67 0.27 100.36
C ILE A 9 -72.19 0.15 100.74
N ILE A 10 -71.88 -0.16 102.00
CA ILE A 10 -70.50 -0.37 102.46
C ILE A 10 -69.88 -1.57 101.74
N ILE A 11 -70.58 -2.71 101.66
CA ILE A 11 -70.09 -3.90 100.94
C ILE A 11 -69.83 -3.56 99.47
N LEU A 12 -70.76 -2.87 98.82
CA LEU A 12 -70.62 -2.46 97.42
C LEU A 12 -69.41 -1.51 97.22
N LEU A 13 -69.24 -0.52 98.10
CA LEU A 13 -68.08 0.39 98.07
C LEU A 13 -66.76 -0.34 98.29
N THR A 14 -66.71 -1.31 99.21
CA THR A 14 -65.48 -2.11 99.40
C THR A 14 -65.18 -2.97 98.17
N ALA A 15 -66.19 -3.57 97.55
CA ALA A 15 -66.02 -4.36 96.33
C ALA A 15 -65.55 -3.49 95.15
N THR A 16 -66.07 -2.27 94.99
CA THR A 16 -65.63 -1.35 93.93
C THR A 16 -64.21 -0.85 94.15
N VAL A 17 -63.81 -0.58 95.40
CA VAL A 17 -62.43 -0.20 95.73
C VAL A 17 -61.46 -1.34 95.45
N ILE A 18 -61.79 -2.57 95.84
CA ILE A 18 -60.97 -3.76 95.56
C ILE A 18 -60.83 -3.96 94.04
N ALA A 19 -61.93 -3.95 93.31
CA ALA A 19 -61.92 -4.06 91.85
C ALA A 19 -61.08 -2.95 91.20
N SER A 20 -61.22 -1.70 91.67
CA SER A 20 -60.42 -0.56 91.18
C SER A 20 -58.92 -0.75 91.40
N ILE A 21 -58.53 -1.30 92.57
CA ILE A 21 -57.12 -1.62 92.87
C ILE A 21 -56.61 -2.75 91.97
N GLU A 22 -57.41 -3.79 91.71
CA GLU A 22 -57.05 -4.87 90.79
C GLU A 22 -56.87 -4.38 89.36
N TYR A 23 -57.83 -3.60 88.84
CA TYR A 23 -57.71 -2.97 87.52
C TYR A 23 -56.49 -2.05 87.44
N TYR A 24 -56.24 -1.24 88.46
CA TYR A 24 -55.05 -0.39 88.49
C TYR A 24 -53.75 -1.19 88.43
N ARG A 25 -53.67 -2.31 89.17
CA ARG A 25 -52.52 -3.21 89.13
C ARG A 25 -52.37 -3.87 87.76
N GLN A 26 -53.46 -4.28 87.13
CA GLN A 26 -53.44 -4.92 85.82
C GLN A 26 -53.00 -3.93 84.72
N ILE A 27 -53.51 -2.70 84.75
CA ILE A 27 -53.11 -1.64 83.82
C ILE A 27 -51.63 -1.32 83.98
N ARG A 28 -51.11 -1.20 85.21
CA ARG A 28 -49.66 -0.98 85.42
C ARG A 28 -48.80 -2.13 84.88
N LYS A 29 -49.25 -3.39 85.01
CA LYS A 29 -48.54 -4.54 84.43
C LYS A 29 -48.54 -4.48 82.90
N ALA A 30 -49.69 -4.23 82.30
CA ALA A 30 -49.83 -4.09 80.85
C ALA A 30 -49.00 -2.91 80.29
N GLN A 31 -48.96 -1.77 80.99
CA GLN A 31 -48.11 -0.63 80.62
C GLN A 31 -46.63 -0.99 80.63
N LYS A 32 -46.18 -1.76 81.63
CA LYS A 32 -44.78 -2.20 81.72
C LYS A 32 -44.41 -3.17 80.59
N GLU A 33 -45.31 -4.07 80.22
CA GLU A 33 -45.11 -4.97 79.07
C GLU A 33 -45.14 -4.20 77.73
N TYR A 34 -46.02 -3.21 77.61
CA TYR A 34 -46.10 -2.33 76.45
C TYR A 34 -44.82 -1.50 76.28
N GLU A 35 -44.29 -0.89 77.33
CA GLU A 35 -43.04 -0.12 77.23
C GLU A 35 -41.87 -0.98 76.77
N LYS A 36 -41.74 -2.21 77.28
CA LYS A 36 -40.72 -3.15 76.81
C LYS A 36 -40.88 -3.51 75.34
N ALA A 37 -42.11 -3.79 74.91
CA ALA A 37 -42.39 -4.11 73.51
C ALA A 37 -42.12 -2.90 72.60
N ARG A 38 -42.47 -1.70 73.06
CA ARG A 38 -42.24 -0.44 72.35
C ARG A 38 -40.74 -0.19 72.17
N GLU A 39 -39.93 -0.37 73.21
CA GLU A 39 -38.47 -0.22 73.14
C GLU A 39 -37.87 -1.15 72.08
N ILE A 40 -38.25 -2.44 72.09
CA ILE A 40 -37.79 -3.41 71.09
C ILE A 40 -38.23 -3.02 69.66
N ILE A 41 -39.48 -2.58 69.49
CA ILE A 41 -39.98 -2.16 68.16
C ILE A 41 -39.26 -0.90 67.70
N GLU A 42 -39.02 0.06 68.60
CA GLU A 42 -38.30 1.29 68.31
C GLU A 42 -36.87 0.98 67.83
N ASP A 43 -36.17 0.09 68.53
CA ASP A 43 -34.85 -0.38 68.12
C ASP A 43 -34.86 -1.07 66.74
N ILE A 44 -35.86 -1.92 66.47
CA ILE A 44 -36.02 -2.57 65.16
C ILE A 44 -36.29 -1.52 64.07
N VAL A 45 -37.17 -0.55 64.30
CA VAL A 45 -37.47 0.49 63.31
C VAL A 45 -36.24 1.35 63.04
N LEU A 46 -35.47 1.69 64.08
CA LEU A 46 -34.22 2.43 63.95
C LEU A 46 -33.16 1.63 63.19
N SER A 47 -33.04 0.32 63.43
CA SER A 47 -32.10 -0.54 62.69
C SER A 47 -32.48 -0.65 61.22
N PHE A 48 -33.76 -0.88 60.91
CA PHE A 48 -34.27 -0.91 59.53
C PHE A 48 -34.06 0.42 58.81
N ASN A 49 -34.33 1.54 59.46
CA ASN A 49 -34.10 2.85 58.83
C ASN A 49 -32.59 3.06 58.53
N ARG A 50 -31.72 2.63 59.44
CA ARG A 50 -30.26 2.66 59.23
C ARG A 50 -29.82 1.75 58.10
N GLU A 51 -30.40 0.55 57.99
CA GLU A 51 -30.14 -0.40 56.92
C GLU A 51 -30.63 0.13 55.57
N LEU A 52 -31.87 0.61 55.49
CA LEU A 52 -32.42 1.22 54.27
C LEU A 52 -31.57 2.38 53.77
N LYS A 53 -31.08 3.23 54.68
CA LYS A 53 -30.17 4.32 54.31
C LYS A 53 -28.86 3.79 53.74
N ARG A 54 -28.26 2.78 54.37
CA ARG A 54 -27.02 2.16 53.89
C ARG A 54 -27.22 1.49 52.53
N ASP A 55 -28.36 0.83 52.34
CA ASP A 55 -28.69 0.16 51.09
C ASP A 55 -28.93 1.17 49.96
N ALA A 56 -29.59 2.30 50.25
CA ALA A 56 -29.70 3.40 49.30
C ALA A 56 -28.33 3.94 48.87
N GLU A 57 -27.43 4.21 49.82
CA GLU A 57 -26.06 4.66 49.53
C GLU A 57 -25.27 3.62 48.72
N ASN A 58 -25.47 2.33 48.99
CA ASN A 58 -24.86 1.24 48.23
C ASN A 58 -25.42 1.16 46.80
N LEU A 59 -26.73 1.33 46.63
CA LEU A 59 -27.37 1.38 45.32
C LEU A 59 -26.84 2.54 44.49
N ASP A 60 -26.67 3.73 45.08
CA ASP A 60 -26.08 4.88 44.40
C ASP A 60 -24.63 4.59 43.92
N ARG A 61 -23.83 3.93 44.76
CA ARG A 61 -22.47 3.51 44.39
C ARG A 61 -22.47 2.47 43.26
N ILE A 62 -23.41 1.54 43.27
CA ILE A 62 -23.56 0.55 42.22
C ILE A 62 -24.00 1.25 40.92
N ALA A 63 -24.99 2.14 40.98
CA ALA A 63 -25.46 2.94 39.86
C ALA A 63 -24.31 3.72 39.22
N PHE A 64 -23.52 4.44 40.03
CA PHE A 64 -22.35 5.18 39.53
C PHE A 64 -21.31 4.26 38.85
N LYS A 65 -21.03 3.07 39.44
CA LYS A 65 -20.13 2.09 38.83
C LYS A 65 -20.70 1.52 37.52
N VAL A 66 -22.00 1.28 37.47
CA VAL A 66 -22.70 0.79 36.27
C VAL A 66 -22.65 1.84 35.17
N GLU A 67 -22.98 3.10 35.46
CA GLU A 67 -22.88 4.21 34.49
C GLU A 67 -21.45 4.39 33.98
N GLY A 68 -20.46 4.38 34.88
CA GLY A 68 -19.04 4.46 34.49
C GLY A 68 -18.60 3.30 33.60
N ASN A 69 -19.10 2.09 33.87
CA ASN A 69 -18.86 0.93 33.01
C ASN A 69 -19.59 1.04 31.67
N ILE A 70 -20.83 1.52 31.64
CA ILE A 70 -21.59 1.77 30.40
C ILE A 70 -20.85 2.77 29.50
N ALA A 71 -20.32 3.86 30.06
CA ALA A 71 -19.50 4.81 29.30
C ALA A 71 -18.22 4.17 28.73
N LYS A 72 -17.55 3.31 29.50
CA LYS A 72 -16.39 2.54 29.01
C LYS A 72 -16.78 1.55 27.91
N VAL A 73 -17.95 0.92 28.02
CA VAL A 73 -18.48 0.02 26.99
C VAL A 73 -18.78 0.81 25.71
N ASP A 74 -19.44 1.95 25.78
CA ASP A 74 -19.74 2.79 24.61
C ASP A 74 -18.46 3.26 23.88
N THR A 75 -17.47 3.73 24.63
CA THR A 75 -16.17 4.11 24.04
C THR A 75 -15.44 2.92 23.41
N SER A 76 -15.55 1.72 24.00
CA SER A 76 -14.97 0.50 23.44
C SER A 76 -15.73 0.05 22.19
N LEU A 77 -17.06 0.19 22.17
CA LEU A 77 -17.91 -0.12 21.02
C LEU A 77 -17.55 0.77 19.82
N LYS A 78 -17.36 2.08 20.02
CA LYS A 78 -16.88 2.99 18.97
C LYS A 78 -15.50 2.59 18.40
N LYS A 79 -14.60 2.10 19.25
CA LYS A 79 -13.30 1.56 18.80
C LYS A 79 -13.48 0.29 17.97
N VAL A 80 -14.36 -0.61 18.40
CA VAL A 80 -14.70 -1.84 17.65
C VAL A 80 -15.29 -1.49 16.29
N GLU A 81 -16.22 -0.55 16.21
CA GLU A 81 -16.81 -0.10 14.94
C GLU A 81 -15.75 0.49 14.00
N THR A 82 -14.77 1.22 14.54
CA THR A 82 -13.64 1.74 13.75
C THR A 82 -12.76 0.61 13.22
N VAL A 83 -12.51 -0.43 14.03
CA VAL A 83 -11.77 -1.63 13.62
C VAL A 83 -12.53 -2.39 12.54
N GLU A 84 -13.84 -2.56 12.70
CA GLU A 84 -14.72 -3.22 11.72
C GLU A 84 -14.67 -2.51 10.38
N ARG A 85 -14.77 -1.17 10.35
CA ARG A 85 -14.61 -0.39 9.11
C ARG A 85 -13.23 -0.57 8.47
N LYS A 86 -12.17 -0.69 9.26
CA LYS A 86 -10.83 -0.99 8.70
C LYS A 86 -10.75 -2.41 8.15
N LEU A 87 -11.42 -3.35 8.81
CA LEU A 87 -11.45 -4.75 8.40
C LEU A 87 -12.19 -4.94 7.07
N THR A 88 -13.31 -4.24 6.87
CA THR A 88 -14.02 -4.25 5.57
C THR A 88 -13.20 -3.63 4.44
N VAL A 89 -12.41 -2.59 4.72
CA VAL A 89 -11.45 -2.04 3.74
C VAL A 89 -10.39 -3.08 3.40
N ILE A 90 -9.80 -3.73 4.41
CA ILE A 90 -8.79 -4.79 4.20
C ILE A 90 -9.38 -5.95 3.39
N GLU A 91 -10.58 -6.40 3.73
CA GLU A 91 -11.29 -7.47 3.02
C GLU A 91 -11.49 -7.11 1.54
N ASN A 92 -11.91 -5.89 1.24
CA ASN A 92 -12.01 -5.41 -0.13
C ASN A 92 -10.65 -5.37 -0.85
N THR A 93 -9.59 -4.91 -0.18
CA THR A 93 -8.24 -4.92 -0.78
C THR A 93 -7.73 -6.33 -1.03
N LEU A 94 -8.05 -7.28 -0.14
CA LEU A 94 -7.68 -8.69 -0.28
C LEU A 94 -8.42 -9.33 -1.46
N ARG A 95 -9.71 -9.00 -1.64
CA ARG A 95 -10.49 -9.43 -2.79
C ARG A 95 -9.91 -8.91 -4.11
N MET A 96 -9.61 -7.62 -4.19
CA MET A 96 -8.95 -7.02 -5.36
C MET A 96 -7.58 -7.65 -5.64
N LEU A 97 -6.79 -7.93 -4.60
CA LEU A 97 -5.49 -8.58 -4.74
C LEU A 97 -5.63 -10.02 -5.25
N SER A 98 -6.63 -10.76 -4.77
CA SER A 98 -6.94 -12.11 -5.23
C SER A 98 -7.34 -12.12 -6.71
N GLU A 99 -8.22 -11.20 -7.12
CA GLU A 99 -8.61 -11.02 -8.53
C GLU A 99 -7.38 -10.70 -9.40
N ASN A 100 -6.54 -9.77 -8.96
CA ASN A 100 -5.28 -9.46 -9.65
C ASN A 100 -4.34 -10.66 -9.74
N TYR A 101 -4.20 -11.45 -8.67
CA TYR A 101 -3.34 -12.64 -8.64
C TYR A 101 -3.82 -13.68 -9.67
N THR A 102 -5.13 -13.95 -9.74
CA THR A 102 -5.68 -14.86 -10.75
C THR A 102 -5.46 -14.34 -12.18
N GLY A 103 -5.61 -13.04 -12.41
CA GLY A 103 -5.31 -12.41 -13.70
C GLY A 103 -3.83 -12.45 -14.09
N ILE A 104 -2.92 -12.34 -13.12
CA ILE A 104 -1.48 -12.52 -13.35
C ILE A 104 -1.17 -13.98 -13.67
N LEU A 105 -1.79 -14.93 -12.96
CA LEU A 105 -1.59 -16.36 -13.20
C LEU A 105 -2.00 -16.76 -14.62
N THR A 106 -3.14 -16.26 -15.10
CA THR A 106 -3.60 -16.54 -16.47
C THR A 106 -2.68 -15.93 -17.52
N LYS A 107 -2.28 -14.66 -17.35
CA LYS A 107 -1.30 -14.01 -18.25
C LYS A 107 0.06 -14.70 -18.24
N THR A 108 0.51 -15.17 -17.09
CA THR A 108 1.77 -15.91 -16.96
C THR A 108 1.72 -17.22 -17.75
N LYS A 109 0.62 -17.97 -17.64
CA LYS A 109 0.39 -19.19 -18.46
C LYS A 109 0.36 -18.88 -19.96
N GLU A 110 -0.23 -17.76 -20.36
CA GLU A 110 -0.26 -17.34 -21.76
C GLU A 110 1.15 -17.01 -22.28
N VAL A 111 1.95 -16.29 -21.48
CA VAL A 111 3.34 -15.97 -21.81
C VAL A 111 4.20 -17.23 -21.87
N GLU A 112 3.99 -18.18 -20.96
CA GLU A 112 4.66 -19.48 -20.96
C GLU A 112 4.36 -20.25 -22.26
N ALA A 113 3.09 -20.34 -22.66
CA ALA A 113 2.70 -20.96 -23.92
C ALA A 113 3.33 -20.27 -25.15
N LYS A 114 3.35 -18.92 -25.18
CA LYS A 114 4.02 -18.15 -26.24
C LYS A 114 5.53 -18.40 -26.27
N THR A 115 6.17 -18.50 -25.10
CA THR A 115 7.61 -18.76 -24.97
C THR A 115 7.95 -20.15 -25.48
N ASN A 116 7.16 -21.16 -25.14
CA ASN A 116 7.33 -22.53 -25.63
C ASN A 116 7.17 -22.60 -27.16
N ASN A 117 6.20 -21.88 -27.73
CA ASN A 117 6.06 -21.80 -29.18
C ASN A 117 7.29 -21.15 -29.85
N ILE A 118 7.82 -20.07 -29.25
CA ILE A 118 9.05 -19.43 -29.75
C ILE A 118 10.21 -20.42 -29.68
N GLU A 119 10.38 -21.15 -28.58
CA GLU A 119 11.43 -22.15 -28.44
C GLU A 119 11.38 -23.21 -29.55
N VAL A 120 10.19 -23.75 -29.85
CA VAL A 120 9.98 -24.70 -30.95
C VAL A 120 10.32 -24.08 -32.31
N THR A 121 9.91 -22.83 -32.55
CA THR A 121 10.25 -22.15 -33.82
C THR A 121 11.74 -21.89 -33.96
N CYS A 122 12.44 -21.50 -32.88
CA CYS A 122 13.89 -21.33 -32.85
C CYS A 122 14.63 -22.64 -33.10
N GLN A 123 14.17 -23.75 -32.52
CA GLN A 123 14.73 -25.08 -32.81
C GLN A 123 14.54 -25.45 -34.28
N THR A 124 13.35 -25.22 -34.83
CA THR A 124 13.05 -25.50 -36.25
C THR A 124 13.87 -24.62 -37.19
N LEU A 125 14.08 -23.34 -36.84
CA LEU A 125 14.95 -22.46 -37.61
C LEU A 125 16.41 -22.92 -37.52
N LYS A 126 16.86 -23.35 -36.35
CA LYS A 126 18.21 -23.90 -36.15
C LYS A 126 18.43 -25.12 -37.04
N THR A 127 17.50 -26.08 -37.09
CA THR A 127 17.62 -27.26 -37.96
C THR A 127 17.65 -26.89 -39.44
N LYS A 128 16.80 -25.95 -39.88
CA LYS A 128 16.81 -25.46 -41.26
C LYS A 128 18.10 -24.72 -41.62
N ILE A 129 18.67 -23.94 -40.70
CA ILE A 129 19.95 -23.27 -40.91
C ILE A 129 21.07 -24.31 -41.08
N THR A 130 21.12 -25.34 -40.22
CA THR A 130 22.12 -26.41 -40.37
C THR A 130 21.96 -27.18 -41.68
N GLU A 131 20.73 -27.43 -42.14
CA GLU A 131 20.47 -28.06 -43.45
C GLU A 131 20.94 -27.17 -44.61
N ILE A 132 20.71 -25.86 -44.54
CA ILE A 132 21.17 -24.90 -45.54
C ILE A 132 22.70 -24.79 -45.55
N GLU A 133 23.34 -24.78 -44.37
CA GLU A 133 24.81 -24.79 -44.26
C GLU A 133 25.43 -26.06 -44.86
N GLU A 134 24.84 -27.24 -44.60
CA GLU A 134 25.28 -28.50 -45.22
C GLU A 134 25.08 -28.51 -46.73
N GLN A 135 23.97 -27.96 -47.23
CA GLN A 135 23.73 -27.81 -48.67
C GLN A 135 24.69 -26.81 -49.31
N ALA A 136 25.02 -25.71 -48.64
CA ALA A 136 26.01 -24.74 -49.10
C ALA A 136 27.43 -25.33 -49.13
N GLN A 137 27.80 -26.16 -48.15
CA GLN A 137 29.06 -26.90 -48.16
C GLN A 137 29.14 -27.93 -49.29
N LYS A 138 28.03 -28.63 -49.60
CA LYS A 138 27.96 -29.57 -50.74
C LYS A 138 27.99 -28.84 -52.09
N ALA A 139 27.42 -27.63 -52.18
CA ALA A 139 27.50 -26.78 -53.37
C ALA A 139 28.87 -26.11 -53.56
N ALA A 140 29.70 -26.03 -52.50
CA ALA A 140 31.07 -25.51 -52.57
C ALA A 140 32.10 -26.54 -53.10
N VAL A 141 31.69 -27.80 -53.35
CA VAL A 141 32.53 -28.79 -54.04
C VAL A 141 32.41 -28.63 -55.56
N ILE A 142 32.89 -27.49 -56.08
CA ILE A 142 33.20 -27.27 -57.49
C ILE A 142 34.73 -27.13 -57.55
N PRO A 143 35.45 -27.84 -58.44
CA PRO A 143 36.90 -27.95 -58.34
C PRO A 143 37.60 -26.60 -58.46
N GLU A 144 38.62 -26.39 -57.61
CA GLU A 144 39.53 -25.25 -57.62
C GLU A 144 40.02 -24.92 -59.04
N ILE A 145 39.50 -23.82 -59.61
CA ILE A 145 40.16 -23.13 -60.71
C ILE A 145 40.84 -21.91 -60.10
N LYS A 146 42.17 -22.00 -60.00
CA LYS A 146 43.05 -20.86 -59.80
C LYS A 146 42.83 -19.84 -60.92
N SER A 147 42.19 -18.73 -60.60
CA SER A 147 42.24 -17.52 -61.42
C SER A 147 42.31 -16.28 -60.53
N GLU A 148 43.53 -15.80 -60.33
CA GLU A 148 43.80 -14.39 -60.07
C GLU A 148 43.47 -13.58 -61.35
N PRO A 149 43.36 -12.25 -61.25
CA PRO A 149 42.42 -11.42 -60.51
C PRO A 149 41.36 -10.85 -61.49
N VAL A 150 40.47 -9.93 -61.06
CA VAL A 150 39.74 -8.89 -61.86
C VAL A 150 38.27 -8.73 -61.42
N ILE A 151 38.03 -7.70 -60.57
CA ILE A 151 36.92 -6.69 -60.58
C ILE A 151 35.45 -7.20 -60.39
N PRO A 152 34.45 -6.44 -59.87
CA PRO A 152 34.37 -5.29 -58.93
C PRO A 152 33.42 -5.55 -57.74
N ILE A 153 33.70 -5.01 -56.56
CA ILE A 153 32.63 -4.76 -55.58
C ILE A 153 31.83 -3.56 -56.09
N ARG A 154 30.78 -3.85 -56.88
CA ARG A 154 29.65 -2.94 -57.01
C ARG A 154 29.06 -2.75 -55.62
N ARG A 155 29.30 -1.57 -55.04
CA ARG A 155 28.34 -0.89 -54.16
C ARG A 155 28.75 0.58 -54.02
N ASP A 156 28.58 1.29 -55.14
CA ASP A 156 28.21 2.72 -55.23
C ASP A 156 26.86 3.01 -54.53
N LYS A 157 26.63 2.41 -53.36
CA LYS A 157 25.40 2.56 -52.56
C LYS A 157 25.69 2.99 -51.12
N ALA A 158 26.91 3.44 -50.86
CA ALA A 158 27.31 4.12 -49.63
C ALA A 158 27.66 5.61 -49.85
N MET A 159 27.74 6.09 -51.10
CA MET A 159 28.01 7.51 -51.42
C MET A 159 26.85 8.22 -52.13
N SER A 160 25.78 7.50 -52.51
CA SER A 160 24.56 8.06 -53.10
C SER A 160 23.47 8.40 -52.07
N ALA A 161 23.78 8.30 -50.78
CA ALA A 161 22.87 8.61 -49.66
C ALA A 161 23.38 9.76 -48.77
N LEU A 162 24.51 10.39 -49.11
CA LEU A 162 25.03 11.55 -48.38
C LEU A 162 24.57 12.83 -49.08
N THR A 163 24.01 13.73 -48.28
CA THR A 163 23.70 15.11 -48.69
C THR A 163 24.98 15.93 -48.77
N ASP A 164 25.05 16.95 -49.62
CA ASP A 164 26.24 17.81 -49.80
C ASP A 164 26.76 18.39 -48.47
N THR A 165 25.84 18.62 -47.53
CA THR A 165 26.16 19.06 -46.16
C THR A 165 26.87 18.01 -45.30
N GLU A 166 26.64 16.71 -45.53
CA GLU A 166 27.29 15.62 -44.77
C GLU A 166 28.73 15.44 -45.22
N VAL A 167 29.00 15.55 -46.52
CA VAL A 167 30.35 15.52 -47.09
C VAL A 167 31.18 16.70 -46.57
N ALA A 168 30.60 17.91 -46.57
CA ALA A 168 31.27 19.10 -46.06
C ALA A 168 31.67 18.99 -44.57
N VAL A 169 30.87 18.34 -43.72
CA VAL A 169 31.27 18.07 -42.32
C VAL A 169 32.46 17.11 -42.29
N LEU A 170 32.41 16.03 -43.05
CA LEU A 170 33.43 14.98 -43.02
C LEU A 170 34.78 15.52 -43.52
N GLU A 171 34.79 16.34 -44.57
CA GLU A 171 35.97 17.04 -45.05
C GLU A 171 36.53 18.02 -44.01
N LEU A 172 35.64 18.79 -43.35
CA LEU A 172 36.02 19.73 -42.31
C LEU A 172 36.72 19.03 -41.14
N LEU A 173 36.18 17.90 -40.68
CA LEU A 173 36.74 17.13 -39.57
C LEU A 173 38.01 16.37 -39.98
N ALA A 174 38.14 15.97 -41.26
CA ALA A 174 39.36 15.36 -41.78
C ALA A 174 40.52 16.37 -41.89
N THR A 175 40.21 17.64 -42.21
CA THR A 175 41.22 18.70 -42.39
C THR A 175 41.62 19.33 -41.06
N GLU A 176 40.66 19.58 -40.18
CA GLU A 176 40.85 20.40 -38.97
C GLU A 176 40.84 19.60 -37.67
N GLY A 177 40.62 18.30 -37.74
CA GLY A 177 40.64 17.38 -36.61
C GLY A 177 39.40 17.46 -35.72
N ALA A 178 39.50 16.88 -34.51
CA ALA A 178 38.36 16.68 -33.62
C ALA A 178 37.74 18.00 -33.13
N LYS A 179 36.45 18.22 -33.42
CA LYS A 179 35.71 19.46 -33.09
C LYS A 179 34.41 19.21 -32.35
N THR A 180 33.95 20.24 -31.66
CA THR A 180 32.66 20.22 -30.97
C THR A 180 31.51 20.62 -31.90
N ALA A 181 30.29 20.16 -31.61
CA ALA A 181 29.11 20.50 -32.41
C ALA A 181 28.88 22.03 -32.62
N PRO A 182 29.14 22.91 -31.64
CA PRO A 182 29.07 24.36 -31.86
C PRO A 182 30.10 24.90 -32.86
N GLU A 183 31.33 24.36 -32.87
CA GLU A 183 32.38 24.79 -33.80
C GLU A 183 32.09 24.34 -35.23
N ILE A 184 31.49 23.16 -35.40
CA ILE A 184 31.04 22.66 -36.72
C ILE A 184 29.88 23.53 -37.24
N ARG A 185 28.95 23.91 -36.37
CA ARG A 185 27.85 24.83 -36.71
C ARG A 185 28.36 26.15 -37.27
N ASP A 186 29.34 26.76 -36.61
CA ASP A 186 29.86 28.08 -36.99
C ASP A 186 30.52 28.08 -38.38
N LYS A 187 30.98 26.91 -38.85
CA LYS A 187 31.59 26.75 -40.17
C LYS A 187 30.63 26.38 -41.28
N ILE A 188 29.57 25.63 -40.98
CA ILE A 188 28.61 25.14 -41.98
C ILE A 188 27.38 26.06 -42.08
N GLY A 189 27.18 26.98 -41.12
CA GLY A 189 26.11 27.98 -41.17
C GLY A 189 24.70 27.42 -40.94
N LEU A 190 24.58 26.23 -40.34
CA LEU A 190 23.31 25.58 -40.03
C LEU A 190 22.76 25.98 -38.64
N SER A 191 21.47 25.73 -38.40
CA SER A 191 20.88 25.86 -37.06
C SER A 191 21.50 24.85 -36.08
N ARG A 192 21.60 25.24 -34.80
CA ARG A 192 22.04 24.36 -33.69
C ARG A 192 21.37 22.99 -33.71
N GLU A 193 20.09 22.95 -34.03
CA GLU A 193 19.32 21.71 -34.05
C GLU A 193 19.67 20.83 -35.25
N HIS A 194 19.83 21.42 -36.43
CA HIS A 194 20.21 20.68 -37.64
C HIS A 194 21.61 20.10 -37.52
N THR A 195 22.57 20.86 -36.98
CA THR A 195 23.93 20.34 -36.73
C THR A 195 23.92 19.19 -35.71
N ALA A 196 23.13 19.30 -34.64
CA ALA A 196 23.02 18.21 -33.66
C ALA A 196 22.39 16.94 -34.26
N ARG A 197 21.35 17.08 -35.09
CA ARG A 197 20.72 15.96 -35.80
C ARG A 197 21.70 15.32 -36.79
N LEU A 198 22.47 16.13 -37.52
CA LEU A 198 23.47 15.67 -38.48
C LEU A 198 24.61 14.91 -37.79
N MET A 199 25.13 15.43 -36.68
CA MET A 199 26.20 14.77 -35.93
C MET A 199 25.72 13.46 -35.31
N LYS A 200 24.45 13.40 -34.87
CA LYS A 200 23.83 12.17 -34.39
C LYS A 200 23.70 11.13 -35.50
N LYS A 201 23.22 11.54 -36.69
CA LYS A 201 23.08 10.65 -37.85
C LYS A 201 24.43 10.09 -38.31
N LEU A 202 25.45 10.94 -38.48
CA LEU A 202 26.79 10.51 -38.90
C LEU A 202 27.48 9.59 -37.86
N TYR A 203 27.17 9.77 -36.58
CA TYR A 203 27.62 8.86 -35.53
C TYR A 203 26.91 7.49 -35.59
N GLU A 204 25.60 7.48 -35.79
CA GLU A 204 24.79 6.24 -35.90
C GLU A 204 25.15 5.44 -37.15
N GLU A 205 25.46 6.12 -38.25
CA GLU A 205 25.92 5.49 -39.50
C GLU A 205 27.40 5.07 -39.45
N GLY A 206 28.13 5.41 -38.38
CA GLY A 206 29.50 4.95 -38.13
C GLY A 206 30.59 5.75 -38.85
N TYR A 207 30.28 6.93 -39.37
CA TYR A 207 31.25 7.83 -40.01
C TYR A 207 32.09 8.61 -38.99
N LEU A 208 31.51 8.91 -37.81
CA LEU A 208 32.14 9.68 -36.74
C LEU A 208 32.28 8.89 -35.45
N GLU A 209 33.36 9.17 -34.71
CA GLU A 209 33.57 8.75 -33.33
C GLU A 209 33.36 9.96 -32.41
N ARG A 210 32.76 9.74 -31.22
CA ARG A 210 32.54 10.81 -30.23
C ARG A 210 33.35 10.54 -28.96
N GLU A 211 34.09 11.54 -28.52
CA GLU A 211 34.76 11.51 -27.22
C GLU A 211 33.77 11.92 -26.13
N THR A 212 33.32 10.95 -25.32
CA THR A 212 32.36 11.17 -24.23
C THR A 212 32.98 11.75 -22.95
N GLY A 213 34.27 12.10 -22.98
CA GLY A 213 35.03 12.53 -21.80
C GLY A 213 34.67 13.93 -21.26
N LYS A 214 34.15 14.83 -22.10
CA LYS A 214 33.74 16.19 -21.71
C LYS A 214 32.52 16.65 -22.53
N ILE A 215 31.66 17.47 -21.93
CA ILE A 215 30.52 18.14 -22.59
C ILE A 215 30.95 19.59 -22.88
N PRO A 216 30.79 20.12 -24.10
CA PRO A 216 30.23 19.49 -25.30
C PRO A 216 31.13 18.39 -25.90
N PHE A 217 30.53 17.34 -26.45
CA PHE A 217 31.26 16.22 -27.05
C PHE A 217 32.11 16.68 -28.24
N ARG A 218 33.30 16.07 -28.37
CA ARG A 218 34.15 16.21 -29.55
C ARG A 218 33.91 15.06 -30.52
N TYR A 219 33.84 15.39 -31.79
CA TYR A 219 33.62 14.44 -32.89
C TYR A 219 34.89 14.36 -33.73
N SER A 220 35.32 13.14 -34.04
CA SER A 220 36.45 12.83 -34.92
C SER A 220 36.03 11.87 -36.03
N VAL A 221 36.64 11.98 -37.20
CA VAL A 221 36.39 11.05 -38.32
C VAL A 221 37.02 9.70 -38.01
N LYS A 222 36.31 8.60 -38.31
CA LYS A 222 36.85 7.26 -38.17
C LYS A 222 38.07 7.08 -39.10
N LYS A 223 39.15 6.45 -38.62
CA LYS A 223 40.40 6.24 -39.39
C LYS A 223 40.21 5.54 -40.75
N GLU A 224 39.16 4.75 -40.90
CA GLU A 224 38.78 4.13 -42.17
C GLU A 224 38.30 5.17 -43.19
N MET A 225 37.53 6.18 -42.74
CA MET A 225 36.98 7.24 -43.59
C MET A 225 38.00 8.29 -43.99
N GLU A 226 38.99 8.58 -43.14
CA GLU A 226 40.12 9.44 -43.52
C GLU A 226 40.89 8.90 -44.74
N LYS A 227 40.99 7.57 -44.89
CA LYS A 227 41.63 6.93 -46.05
C LYS A 227 40.78 7.05 -47.32
N PHE A 228 39.46 7.05 -47.18
CA PHE A 228 38.54 7.20 -48.32
C PHE A 228 38.50 8.64 -48.83
N LEU A 229 38.52 9.64 -47.94
CA LEU A 229 38.52 11.05 -48.33
C LEU A 229 39.85 11.47 -49.00
N LYS A 230 41.00 11.09 -48.44
CA LYS A 230 42.32 11.39 -49.04
C LYS A 230 42.50 10.76 -50.42
N LYS A 231 41.87 9.61 -50.68
CA LYS A 231 41.91 8.95 -51.98
C LYS A 231 41.00 9.64 -53.00
N ALA A 232 39.88 10.23 -52.56
CA ALA A 232 38.96 10.98 -53.41
C ALA A 232 39.57 12.30 -53.92
N GLU A 233 40.33 13.02 -53.08
CA GLU A 233 41.01 14.26 -53.48
C GLU A 233 42.19 14.02 -54.44
N SER A 234 42.86 12.86 -54.33
CA SER A 234 43.97 12.50 -55.26
C SER A 234 43.51 12.00 -56.64
N GLY A 235 42.19 11.97 -56.90
CA GLY A 235 41.59 11.48 -58.15
C GLY A 235 41.10 12.56 -59.11
N GLN A 236 41.34 13.84 -58.81
CA GLN A 236 41.09 14.96 -59.73
C GLN A 236 42.41 15.67 -60.07
N VAL A 237 43.15 15.07 -61.01
CA VAL A 237 44.02 15.78 -61.96
C VAL A 237 43.76 15.19 -63.33
#